data_AF-A0A365T732-F1
#
_entry.id   AF-A0A365T732-F1
#
_cell.length_a   1.000
_cell.length_b   1.000
_cell.length_c   1.000
_cell.angle_alpha   90.00
_cell.angle_beta   90.00
_cell.angle_gamma   90.00
#
_symmetry.space_group_name_H-M   'P 1'
#
loop_
_entity.id
_entity.type
_entity.pdbx_description
1 polymer ?
#
loop_
_entity_poly.entity_id
_entity_poly.type
_entity_poly.pdbx_seq_one_letter_code
_entity_poly.pdbx_strand_id
1 'polypeptide(L)'
;MASHSTEAPRLPPLAQDALDALSAAVPANESFSYDCAYTILAEEEDLSQPAADDVLERLLLRGHLYEVDGLLRLTERAQANE
;
A
#
# COMPACT_ATOMS: atom_id res chain seq x y z
N MET A 1 -8.46 -30.93 -10.15
CA MET A 1 -8.74 -29.63 -9.49
C MET A 1 -7.40 -29.06 -9.10
N ALA A 2 -6.80 -28.24 -9.97
CA ALA A 2 -5.50 -27.63 -9.73
C ALA A 2 -5.74 -26.18 -9.32
N SER A 3 -5.91 -25.94 -8.03
CA SER A 3 -5.80 -24.59 -7.48
C SER A 3 -4.33 -24.36 -7.24
N HIS A 4 -3.66 -23.71 -8.20
CA HIS A 4 -2.38 -23.08 -7.95
C HIS A 4 -2.64 -21.96 -6.95
N SER A 5 -2.37 -22.22 -5.67
CA SER A 5 -2.09 -21.17 -4.69
C SER A 5 -0.81 -20.49 -5.15
N THR A 6 -0.94 -19.50 -6.03
CA THR A 6 0.12 -18.54 -6.30
C THR A 6 0.27 -17.71 -5.03
N GLU A 7 0.98 -18.25 -4.05
CA GLU A 7 1.57 -17.49 -2.95
C GLU A 7 2.66 -16.60 -3.56
N ALA A 8 2.24 -15.56 -4.29
CA ALA A 8 2.98 -14.32 -4.27
C ALA A 8 3.20 -14.00 -2.78
N PRO A 9 4.41 -13.65 -2.34
CA PRO A 9 4.72 -13.54 -0.93
C PRO A 9 3.75 -12.53 -0.32
N ARG A 10 2.73 -13.06 0.38
CA ARG A 10 1.54 -12.30 0.72
C ARG A 10 1.98 -11.12 1.55
N LEU A 11 1.51 -9.93 1.20
CA LEU A 11 1.63 -8.80 2.10
C LEU A 11 1.09 -9.25 3.47
N PRO A 12 1.74 -8.84 4.58
CA PRO A 12 1.13 -8.99 5.90
C PRO A 12 -0.32 -8.49 5.85
N PRO A 13 -1.27 -9.08 6.58
CA PRO A 13 -2.67 -8.65 6.57
C PRO A 13 -2.79 -7.14 6.75
N LEU A 14 -2.11 -6.61 7.77
CA LEU A 14 -2.01 -5.19 8.06
C LEU A 14 -1.48 -4.34 6.89
N ALA A 15 -0.50 -4.82 6.14
CA ALA A 15 0.02 -4.07 4.99
C ALA A 15 -0.92 -4.12 3.79
N GLN A 16 -1.72 -5.19 3.68
CA GLN A 16 -2.73 -5.33 2.65
C GLN A 16 -3.95 -4.46 2.93
N ASP A 17 -4.43 -4.44 4.19
CA ASP A 17 -5.52 -3.57 4.63
C ASP A 17 -5.12 -2.09 4.49
N ALA A 18 -3.91 -1.72 4.91
CA ALA A 18 -3.36 -0.38 4.72
C ALA A 18 -3.27 0.04 3.25
N LEU A 19 -2.86 -0.88 2.36
CA LEU A 19 -2.81 -0.61 0.92
C LEU A 19 -4.21 -0.39 0.35
N ASP A 20 -5.20 -1.16 0.82
CA ASP A 20 -6.60 -1.01 0.42
C ASP A 20 -7.16 0.34 0.89
N ALA A 21 -6.93 0.71 2.15
CA ALA A 21 -7.30 2.00 2.73
C ALA A 21 -6.69 3.18 1.95
N LEU A 22 -5.38 3.11 1.66
CA LEU A 22 -4.70 4.12 0.85
C LEU A 22 -5.25 4.20 -0.58
N SER A 23 -5.58 3.05 -1.18
CA SER A 23 -6.15 3.00 -2.53
C SER A 23 -7.61 3.45 -2.60
N ALA A 24 -8.36 3.32 -1.50
CA ALA A 24 -9.71 3.82 -1.36
C ALA A 24 -9.73 5.33 -1.10
N ALA A 25 -8.78 5.84 -0.32
CA ALA A 25 -8.67 7.25 0.04
C ALA A 25 -7.99 8.10 -1.05
N VAL A 26 -7.00 7.54 -1.76
CA VAL A 26 -6.21 8.25 -2.77
C VAL A 26 -6.41 7.61 -4.14
N PRO A 27 -6.78 8.38 -5.18
CA PRO A 27 -6.87 7.83 -6.53
C PRO A 27 -5.48 7.37 -7.01
N ALA A 28 -5.42 6.20 -7.65
CA ALA A 28 -4.17 5.55 -8.07
C ALA A 28 -3.25 6.38 -8.98
N ASN A 29 -3.78 7.44 -9.59
CA ASN A 29 -3.04 8.33 -10.49
C ASN A 29 -2.47 9.57 -9.79
N GLU A 30 -2.72 9.73 -8.49
CA GLU A 30 -2.32 10.89 -7.70
C GLU A 30 -1.18 10.55 -6.75
N SER A 31 -0.31 11.54 -6.56
CA SER A 31 0.81 11.48 -5.63
C SER A 31 0.39 12.11 -4.30
N PHE A 32 0.67 11.44 -3.20
CA PHE A 32 0.34 11.89 -1.85
C PHE A 32 1.60 11.97 -0.98
N SER A 33 1.59 12.82 0.04
CA SER A 33 2.70 12.91 0.98
C SER A 33 2.68 11.77 1.99
N TYR A 34 3.83 11.47 2.61
CA TYR A 34 3.89 10.57 3.76
C TYR A 34 2.94 11.01 4.88
N ASP A 35 2.78 12.31 5.10
CA ASP A 35 1.87 12.86 6.11
C ASP A 35 0.39 12.50 5.83
N CYS A 36 -0.03 12.61 4.56
CA CYS A 36 -1.35 12.11 4.14
C CYS A 36 -1.46 10.60 4.36
N ALA A 37 -0.43 9.84 4.02
CA ALA A 37 -0.41 8.40 4.22
C ALA A 37 -0.59 8.04 5.70
N TYR A 38 0.15 8.70 6.59
CA TYR A 38 0.05 8.52 8.03
C TYR A 38 -1.33 8.89 8.56
N THR A 39 -1.92 9.98 8.06
CA THR A 39 -3.26 10.40 8.45
C THR A 39 -4.30 9.34 8.06
N ILE A 40 -4.28 8.87 6.82
CA ILE A 40 -5.20 7.84 6.33
C ILE A 40 -5.05 6.55 7.12
N LEU A 41 -3.81 6.10 7.35
CA LEU A 41 -3.55 4.87 8.10
C LEU A 41 -3.92 5.01 9.58
N ALA A 42 -3.79 6.20 10.17
CA ALA A 42 -4.24 6.46 11.52
C ALA A 42 -5.77 6.52 11.63
N GLU A 43 -6.47 7.07 10.64
CA GLU A 43 -7.93 7.20 10.65
C GLU A 43 -8.65 5.89 10.29
N GLU A 44 -8.18 5.18 9.26
CA GLU A 44 -8.85 3.98 8.74
C GLU A 44 -8.42 2.70 9.48
N GLU A 45 -7.14 2.60 9.85
CA GLU A 45 -6.54 1.39 10.41
C GLU A 45 -6.11 1.54 11.89
N ASP A 46 -6.35 2.70 12.50
CA ASP A 46 -5.89 3.06 13.87
C ASP A 46 -4.36 2.84 14.04
N LEU A 47 -3.60 3.02 12.96
CA LEU A 47 -2.16 2.78 12.99
C LEU A 47 -1.41 3.95 13.61
N SER A 48 -0.51 3.62 14.53
CA SER A 48 0.49 4.58 15.02
C SER A 48 1.46 4.94 13.90
N GLN A 49 1.97 6.17 13.90
CA GLN A 49 2.96 6.65 12.94
C GLN A 49 4.14 5.68 12.67
N PRO A 50 4.80 5.05 13.68
CA PRO A 50 5.86 4.07 13.41
C PRO A 50 5.38 2.76 12.77
N ALA A 51 4.12 2.35 13.01
CA ALA A 51 3.55 1.17 12.37
C ALA A 51 3.17 1.46 10.92
N ALA A 52 2.64 2.66 10.67
CA ALA A 52 2.34 3.14 9.32
C ALA A 52 3.63 3.29 8.49
N ASP A 53 4.71 3.82 9.06
CA ASP A 53 6.03 3.91 8.41
C ASP A 53 6.58 2.54 8.01
N ASP A 54 6.54 1.55 8.93
CA ASP A 54 6.95 0.16 8.64
C ASP A 54 6.12 -0.47 7.52
N VAL A 55 4.81 -0.19 7.48
CA VAL A 55 3.92 -0.65 6.40
C VAL A 55 4.26 0.02 5.06
N LEU A 56 4.44 1.34 5.04
CA LEU A 56 4.80 2.08 3.84
C LEU A 56 6.15 1.62 3.29
N GLU A 57 7.13 1.39 4.15
CA GLU A 57 8.43 0.83 3.75
C GLU A 57 8.26 -0.55 3.10
N ARG A 58 7.45 -1.44 3.67
CA ARG A 58 7.17 -2.75 3.07
C ARG A 58 6.48 -2.63 1.71
N LEU A 59 5.54 -1.71 1.57
CA LEU A 59 4.83 -1.46 0.32
C LEU A 59 5.76 -0.91 -0.77
N LEU A 60 6.70 -0.02 -0.40
CA LEU A 60 7.78 0.47 -1.26
C LEU A 60 8.72 -0.67 -1.68
N LEU A 61 9.19 -1.47 -0.72
CA LEU A 61 10.07 -2.63 -0.97
C LEU A 61 9.44 -3.68 -1.88
N ARG A 62 8.12 -3.82 -1.83
CA ARG A 62 7.35 -4.73 -2.69
C ARG A 62 7.03 -4.15 -4.07
N GLY A 63 7.21 -2.84 -4.26
CA GLY A 63 6.88 -2.14 -5.51
C GLY A 63 5.39 -1.81 -5.68
N HIS A 64 4.62 -1.87 -4.60
CA HIS A 64 3.22 -1.39 -4.59
C HIS A 64 3.15 0.14 -4.47
N LEU A 65 4.13 0.73 -3.81
CA LEU A 65 4.35 2.17 -3.77
C LEU A 65 5.67 2.51 -4.43
N TYR A 66 5.76 3.72 -4.95
CA TYR A 66 7.03 4.32 -5.38
C TYR A 66 7.06 5.80 -4.98
N GLU A 67 8.25 6.26 -4.59
CA GLU A 67 8.48 7.66 -4.28
C GLU A 67 8.88 8.43 -5.55
N VAL A 68 8.21 9.54 -5.79
CA VAL A 68 8.51 10.50 -6.85
C VAL A 68 8.53 11.89 -6.24
N ASP A 69 9.68 12.56 -6.28
CA ASP A 69 9.84 13.93 -5.78
C ASP A 69 9.49 14.08 -4.28
N GLY A 70 9.74 13.03 -3.48
CA GLY A 70 9.39 12.99 -2.05
C GLY A 70 7.90 12.74 -1.77
N LEU A 71 7.12 12.38 -2.78
CA LEU A 71 5.72 12.00 -2.67
C LEU A 71 5.55 10.51 -3.01
N LEU A 72 4.63 9.85 -2.32
CA LEU A 72 4.25 8.47 -2.56
C LEU A 72 3.23 8.41 -3.70
N ARG A 73 3.39 7.42 -4.57
CA ARG A 73 2.39 7.03 -5.57
C ARG A 73 2.10 5.55 -5.49
N LEU A 74 0.84 5.21 -5.67
CA LEU A 74 0.39 3.84 -5.87
C LEU A 74 0.78 3.36 -7.27
N THR A 75 1.39 2.18 -7.35
CA THR A 75 1.63 1.51 -8.63
C THR A 75 0.30 0.99 -9.16
N GLU A 76 -0.15 1.45 -10.33
CA GLU A 76 -1.35 0.93 -11.03
C GLU A 76 -1.31 -0.58 -11.35
N ARG A 77 -0.18 -1.26 -11.10
CA ARG A 77 0.02 -2.68 -11.42
C ARG A 77 -0.33 -3.61 -10.27
N ALA A 78 -1.61 -3.91 -10.15
CA ALA A 78 -2.07 -5.23 -9.70
C ALA A 78 -3.33 -5.72 -10.44
N GLN A 79 -3.62 -5.18 -11.64
CA GLN A 79 -4.66 -5.70 -12.53
C GLN A 79 -4.02 -6.20 -13.84
N ALA A 80 -3.12 -7.18 -13.73
CA ALA A 80 -2.58 -7.86 -14.91
C ALA A 80 -2.11 -9.27 -14.54
N ASN A 81 -3.05 -10.18 -14.37
CA ASN A 81 -2.91 -11.48 -15.02
C ASN A 81 -4.30 -12.01 -15.35
N GLU A 82 -4.64 -11.89 -16.64
CA GLU A 82 -5.71 -12.59 -17.34
C GLU A 82 -5.55 -14.12 -17.23
#